data_AF-K1T6T7-F1
#
_entry.id   AF-K1T6T7-F1
#
_cell.length_a   1.000
_cell.length_b   1.000
_cell.length_c   1.000
_cell.angle_alpha   90.00
_cell.angle_beta   90.00
_cell.angle_gamma   90.00
#
_symmetry.space_group_name_H-M   'P 1'
#
loop_
_entity.id
_entity.type
_entity.pdbx_description
1 polymer ?
#
loop_
_entity_poly.entity_id
_entity_poly.type
_entity_poly.pdbx_seq_one_letter_code
_entity_poly.pdbx_strand_id
1 'polypeptide(L)'
;MKKIVLTGGGTAGHVTPNIALVPKLKESGFEIKYIGTYNGMEKQLVEDAGLDYIGISSGKLRRYFSWKNFSDPFRVLKGYFEAKKFMKKYKPDI
;
A
#
# COMPACT_ATOMS: atom_id res chain seq x y z
N MET A 1 -8.60 -1.69 -20.22
CA MET A 1 -8.31 -0.68 -19.17
C MET A 1 -6.92 -0.92 -18.64
N LYS A 2 -6.13 0.13 -18.41
CA LYS A 2 -4.80 0.00 -17.80
C LYS A 2 -4.96 -0.13 -16.28
N LYS A 3 -4.14 -0.97 -15.66
CA LYS A 3 -4.14 -1.24 -14.23
C LYS A 3 -2.99 -0.50 -13.56
N ILE A 4 -3.28 0.21 -12.49
CA ILE A 4 -2.27 0.90 -11.68
C ILE A 4 -2.37 0.47 -10.23
N VAL A 5 -1.22 0.31 -9.59
CA VAL A 5 -1.12 0.10 -8.15
C VAL A 5 -0.48 1.32 -7.51
N LEU A 6 -1.23 1.99 -6.64
CA LEU A 6 -0.70 3.04 -5.78
C LEU A 6 -0.23 2.42 -4.47
N THR A 7 0.81 3.00 -3.86
CA THR A 7 1.27 2.57 -2.54
C THR A 7 1.74 3.77 -1.73
N GLY A 8 1.65 3.63 -0.42
CA GLY A 8 1.96 4.65 0.56
C GLY A 8 1.43 4.19 1.92
N GLY A 9 1.98 4.72 2.99
CA GLY A 9 1.56 4.32 4.33
C GLY A 9 2.46 4.88 5.42
N GLY A 10 2.12 4.56 6.66
CA GLY A 10 2.85 5.01 7.85
C GLY A 10 2.40 6.39 8.34
N THR A 11 2.17 7.36 7.46
CA THR A 11 1.59 8.66 7.78
C THR A 11 0.63 9.13 6.69
N ALA A 12 -0.33 10.00 7.06
CA ALA A 12 -1.27 10.58 6.11
C ALA A 12 -0.57 11.33 4.95
N GLY A 13 0.59 11.94 5.20
CA GLY A 13 1.33 12.72 4.19
C GLY A 13 1.75 11.94 2.94
N HIS A 14 1.94 10.62 3.05
CA HIS A 14 2.26 9.76 1.89
C HIS A 14 1.01 9.25 1.17
N VAL A 15 -0.17 9.38 1.78
CA VAL A 15 -1.44 8.86 1.27
C VAL A 15 -2.23 9.95 0.57
N THR A 16 -2.23 11.17 1.12
CA THR A 16 -3.01 12.30 0.60
C THR A 16 -2.71 12.63 -0.87
N PRO A 17 -1.44 12.68 -1.33
CA PRO A 17 -1.16 12.95 -2.74
C PRO A 17 -1.73 11.87 -3.67
N ASN A 18 -1.70 10.61 -3.26
CA ASN A 18 -2.27 9.50 -4.04
C ASN A 18 -3.79 9.65 -4.16
N ILE A 19 -4.48 10.00 -3.06
CA ILE A 19 -5.94 10.23 -3.06
C ILE A 19 -6.30 11.38 -4.01
N ALA A 20 -5.51 12.46 -4.02
CA ALA A 20 -5.75 13.60 -4.90
C ALA A 20 -5.67 13.24 -6.40
N LEU A 21 -4.90 12.20 -6.77
CA LEU A 21 -4.79 11.72 -8.15
C LEU A 21 -5.95 10.82 -8.60
N VAL A 22 -6.68 10.23 -7.66
CA VAL A 22 -7.71 9.20 -7.94
C VAL A 22 -8.77 9.66 -8.93
N PRO A 23 -9.40 10.85 -8.81
CA PRO A 23 -10.44 11.27 -9.74
C PRO A 23 -9.93 11.33 -11.17
N LYS A 24 -8.72 11.89 -11.36
CA LYS A 24 -8.16 12.06 -12.70
C LYS A 24 -7.71 10.75 -13.33
N LEU A 25 -7.18 9.83 -12.52
CA LEU A 25 -6.82 8.48 -12.97
C LEU A 25 -8.07 7.66 -13.32
N LYS A 26 -9.16 7.78 -12.55
CA LYS A 26 -10.45 7.14 -12.87
C LYS A 26 -11.03 7.69 -14.18
N GLU A 27 -11.04 9.02 -14.38
CA GLU A 27 -11.44 9.65 -15.64
C GLU A 27 -10.61 9.17 -16.83
N SER A 28 -9.32 8.91 -16.61
CA SER A 28 -8.40 8.41 -17.64
C SER A 28 -8.56 6.90 -17.91
N GLY A 29 -9.54 6.24 -17.27
CA GLY A 29 -9.88 4.83 -17.50
C GLY A 29 -8.95 3.82 -16.82
N PHE A 30 -8.25 4.22 -15.76
CA PHE A 30 -7.41 3.31 -14.98
C PHE A 30 -8.22 2.48 -13.98
N GLU A 31 -7.88 1.20 -13.85
CA GLU A 31 -8.29 0.35 -12.72
C GLU A 31 -7.25 0.47 -11.61
N ILE A 32 -7.65 1.05 -10.47
CA ILE A 32 -6.73 1.44 -9.40
C ILE A 32 -6.89 0.50 -8.21
N LYS A 33 -5.77 -0.08 -7.76
CA LYS A 33 -5.67 -0.76 -6.46
C LYS A 33 -4.67 -0.01 -5.60
N TYR A 34 -4.81 -0.11 -4.28
CA TYR A 34 -3.88 0.50 -3.34
C TYR A 34 -3.25 -0.56 -2.44
N ILE A 35 -1.92 -0.56 -2.31
CA ILE A 35 -1.20 -1.42 -1.37
C ILE A 35 -0.73 -0.59 -0.18
N GLY A 36 -1.14 -1.00 1.02
CA GLY A 36 -0.71 -0.41 2.28
C GLY A 36 -0.53 -1.47 3.38
N THR A 37 -0.32 -1.03 4.61
CA THR A 37 -0.09 -1.96 5.73
C THR A 37 -1.41 -2.51 6.30
N TYR A 38 -1.42 -3.75 6.82
CA TYR A 38 -2.64 -4.35 7.39
C TYR A 38 -3.34 -3.47 8.45
N ASN A 39 -2.55 -2.86 9.32
CA ASN A 39 -3.03 -2.09 10.48
C ASN A 39 -2.76 -0.59 10.30
N GLY A 40 -2.60 -0.15 9.06
CA GLY A 40 -2.30 1.23 8.74
C GLY A 40 -3.54 2.11 8.79
N MET A 41 -3.40 3.33 9.31
CA MET A 41 -4.47 4.34 9.27
C MET A 41 -4.81 4.73 7.83
N GLU A 42 -3.88 4.51 6.89
CA GLU A 42 -4.09 4.72 5.46
C GLU A 42 -5.27 3.91 4.89
N LYS A 43 -5.61 2.76 5.50
CA LYS A 43 -6.67 1.88 4.99
C LYS A 43 -8.00 2.63 4.88
N GLN A 44 -8.42 3.26 5.96
CA GLN A 44 -9.71 3.95 6.02
C GLN A 44 -9.74 5.14 5.04
N LEU A 45 -8.67 5.95 5.01
CA LEU A 45 -8.58 7.09 4.08
C LEU A 45 -8.68 6.68 2.61
N VAL A 46 -8.09 5.54 2.26
CA VAL A 46 -8.09 5.00 0.89
C VAL A 46 -9.43 4.38 0.54
N GLU A 47 -10.03 3.61 1.45
CA GLU A 47 -11.35 3.03 1.28
C GLU A 47 -12.43 4.12 1.14
N ASP A 48 -12.35 5.20 1.94
CA ASP A 48 -13.24 6.37 1.86
C ASP A 48 -13.09 7.11 0.51
N ALA A 49 -11.92 7.06 -0.12
CA ALA A 49 -11.69 7.56 -1.48
C ALA A 49 -12.24 6.62 -2.59
N GLY A 50 -12.88 5.51 -2.20
CA GLY A 50 -13.46 4.52 -3.10
C GLY A 50 -12.41 3.75 -3.89
N LEU A 51 -11.28 3.43 -3.25
CA LEU A 51 -10.23 2.58 -3.81
C LEU A 51 -10.21 1.21 -3.12
N ASP A 52 -9.90 0.17 -3.89
CA ASP A 52 -9.73 -1.17 -3.35
C ASP A 52 -8.37 -1.29 -2.64
N TYR A 53 -8.42 -1.57 -1.34
CA TYR A 53 -7.26 -1.68 -0.47
C TYR A 53 -6.72 -3.10 -0.35
N ILE A 54 -5.41 -3.25 -0.48
CA ILE A 54 -4.68 -4.51 -0.34
C ILE A 54 -3.68 -4.35 0.81
N GLY A 55 -4.02 -4.95 1.95
CA GLY A 55 -3.14 -4.99 3.11
C GLY A 55 -1.99 -5.98 2.92
N ILE A 56 -0.79 -5.56 3.29
CA ILE A 56 0.40 -6.41 3.42
C ILE A 56 1.07 -6.24 4.78
N SER A 57 1.90 -7.21 5.15
CA SER A 57 2.77 -7.12 6.32
C SER A 57 3.83 -6.05 6.08
N SER A 58 4.17 -5.32 7.13
CA SER A 58 5.23 -4.31 7.08
C SER A 58 5.90 -4.21 8.46
N GLY A 59 7.19 -3.87 8.44
CA GLY A 59 8.01 -3.62 9.62
C GLY A 59 8.40 -2.14 9.71
N LYS A 60 8.82 -1.69 10.89
CA LYS A 60 9.36 -0.33 11.07
C LYS A 60 10.86 -0.42 11.33
N LEU A 61 11.62 0.42 10.64
CA LEU A 61 13.02 0.64 10.99
C LEU A 61 13.10 1.69 12.11
N ARG A 62 13.11 1.24 13.37
CA ARG A 62 13.25 2.16 14.51
C ARG A 62 14.72 2.51 14.71
N ARG A 63 15.02 3.80 14.88
CA ARG A 63 16.38 4.31 15.15
C ARG A 63 16.88 4.01 16.56
N TYR A 64 16.02 3.51 17.44
CA TYR A 64 16.32 3.12 18.81
C TYR A 64 16.30 1.60 18.97
N PHE A 65 17.03 1.10 19.98
CA PHE A 65 17.02 -0.33 20.31
C PHE A 65 15.60 -0.75 20.72
N SER A 66 15.07 -1.76 20.02
CA SER A 66 13.76 -2.31 20.29
C SER A 66 13.78 -3.79 19.94
N TRP A 67 13.25 -4.64 20.81
CA TRP A 67 13.02 -6.05 20.51
C TRP A 67 12.20 -6.25 19.22
N LYS A 68 11.38 -5.27 18.85
CA LYS A 68 10.62 -5.28 17.58
C LYS A 68 11.51 -5.15 16.34
N ASN A 69 12.72 -4.59 16.46
CA ASN A 69 13.66 -4.54 15.33
C ASN A 69 14.21 -5.92 14.96
N PHE A 70 14.09 -6.92 15.84
CA PHE A 70 14.45 -8.30 15.50
C PHE A 70 13.33 -9.02 14.74
N SER A 71 12.06 -8.72 15.06
CA SER A 71 10.91 -9.33 14.35
C SER A 71 10.52 -8.60 13.07
N ASP A 72 10.83 -7.30 12.95
CA ASP A 72 10.42 -6.49 11.81
C ASP A 72 11.07 -6.88 10.47
N PRO A 73 12.33 -7.36 10.39
CA PRO A 73 12.88 -7.93 9.14
C PRO A 73 12.04 -9.09 8.59
N PHE A 74 11.54 -9.98 9.45
CA PHE A 74 10.67 -11.08 9.04
C PHE A 74 9.32 -10.56 8.54
N ARG A 75 8.78 -9.50 9.13
CA ARG A 75 7.55 -8.85 8.64
C ARG A 75 7.74 -8.19 7.28
N VAL A 76 8.87 -7.51 7.07
CA VAL A 76 9.22 -6.93 5.76
C VAL A 76 9.33 -8.02 4.70
N LEU A 77 10.02 -9.11 5.02
CA LEU A 77 10.16 -10.25 4.09
C LEU A 77 8.80 -10.88 3.77
N LYS A 78 7.94 -11.09 4.77
CA LYS A 78 6.56 -11.55 4.57
C LYS A 78 5.78 -10.60 3.66
N GLY A 79 5.84 -9.29 3.94
CA GLY A 79 5.21 -8.24 3.14
C GLY A 79 5.65 -8.23 1.69
N TYR A 80 6.94 -8.42 1.44
CA TYR A 80 7.49 -8.56 0.10
C TYR A 80 6.85 -9.72 -0.67
N PHE A 81 6.73 -10.90 -0.04
CA PHE A 81 6.10 -12.06 -0.69
C PHE A 81 4.60 -11.88 -0.91
N GLU A 82 3.90 -11.24 0.02
CA GLU A 82 2.47 -10.89 -0.12
C GLU A 82 2.25 -9.93 -1.29
N ALA A 83 3.04 -8.85 -1.35
CA ALA A 83 3.02 -7.91 -2.47
C ALA A 83 3.35 -8.62 -3.78
N LYS A 84 4.42 -9.41 -3.83
CA LYS A 84 4.83 -10.17 -5.03
C LYS A 84 3.74 -11.13 -5.51
N LYS A 85 3.07 -11.84 -4.59
CA LYS A 85 1.94 -12.73 -4.92
C LYS A 85 0.77 -11.95 -5.52
N PHE A 86 0.44 -10.80 -4.92
CA PHE A 86 -0.61 -9.92 -5.44
C PHE A 86 -0.25 -9.37 -6.83
N MET A 87 0.95 -8.79 -6.99
CA MET A 87 1.41 -8.22 -8.27
C MET A 87 1.41 -9.28 -9.39
N LYS A 88 1.82 -10.52 -9.09
CA LYS A 88 1.79 -11.63 -10.06
C LYS A 88 0.36 -12.02 -10.48
N LYS A 89 -0.61 -11.92 -9.58
CA LYS A 89 -2.02 -12.22 -9.85
C LYS A 89 -2.72 -11.07 -10.58
N TYR A 90 -2.53 -9.84 -10.11
CA TYR A 90 -3.22 -8.66 -10.61
C TYR A 90 -2.64 -8.16 -11.93
N LYS A 91 -1.31 -8.31 -12.11
CA LYS A 91 -0.52 -7.88 -13.28
C LYS A 91 -0.79 -6.41 -13.63
N PRO A 92 -0.42 -5.45 -12.76
CA PRO A 92 -0.58 -4.04 -13.08
C PRO A 92 0.38 -3.62 -14.20
N ASP A 93 -0.02 -2.60 -14.94
CA ASP A 93 0.80 -1.96 -15.97
C ASP A 93 1.76 -0.92 -15.36
N ILE A 94 1.37 -0.36 -14.21
CA ILE A 94 2.09 0.69 -13.46
C ILE A 94 2.08 0.36 -11.96
#